data_AF-A0A7C3BWQ4-F1
#
_entry.id   AF-A0A7C3BWQ4-F1
#
_cell.length_a   1.000
_cell.length_b   1.000
_cell.length_c   1.000
_cell.angle_alpha   90.00
_cell.angle_beta   90.00
_cell.angle_gamma   90.00
#
_symmetry.space_group_name_H-M   'P 1'
#
loop_
_entity.id
_entity.type
_entity.pdbx_description
1 polymer ?
#
loop_
_entity_poly.entity_id
_entity_poly.type
_entity_poly.pdbx_seq_one_letter_code
_entity_poly.pdbx_strand_id
1 'polypeptide(L)'
;MPNEKITVMNPRGIPPPIHMVPMASRLETLEGKTIYIVDMNFPRTHQFWEEMQTLLSGRYPETSFELRVKTGTYFNNDPDLWAEIREKGNGVIIGIGQLDTCSPSVIIFCSILESMGLPTAPVITQAFPDLTRKFAYKKGIPGLRFTFVPHPFANRSIEVHRKYLEGDDPINNRPVITGIIDALTRPTTEEEMKTGTIERSVPRLLEPDTPENLEKLFSKNGWTDGLPIILPTEERVIEMLKGTSHKPDEIIGRMQPIPPNEAWERSLERLGSGSRGELREDIPVVMQPSPPHEAWEYTVEHVAVNAVMAGAKKEHLP
;
A
#
# COMPACT_ATOMS: atom_id res chain seq x y z
N MET A 1 28.42 -5.61 -35.06
CA MET A 1 27.18 -6.41 -34.91
C MET A 1 26.21 -5.66 -33.97
N PRO A 2 25.64 -4.50 -34.36
CA PRO A 2 24.87 -3.67 -33.43
C PRO A 2 23.39 -4.09 -33.27
N ASN A 3 22.94 -5.11 -34.01
CA ASN A 3 21.53 -5.51 -34.10
C ASN A 3 21.27 -6.93 -33.59
N GLU A 4 22.26 -7.60 -33.00
CA GLU A 4 22.02 -8.91 -32.42
C GLU A 4 21.21 -8.75 -31.14
N LYS A 5 20.01 -9.33 -31.14
CA LYS A 5 19.14 -9.33 -29.97
C LYS A 5 19.52 -10.48 -29.07
N ILE A 6 19.60 -10.20 -27.78
CA ILE A 6 19.86 -11.20 -26.75
C ILE A 6 18.68 -11.26 -25.78
N THR A 7 18.56 -12.39 -25.10
CA THR A 7 17.61 -12.59 -24.02
C THR A 7 18.38 -12.59 -22.70
N VAL A 8 17.78 -12.00 -21.66
CA VAL A 8 18.38 -11.96 -20.32
C VAL A 8 17.37 -12.39 -19.28
N MET A 9 17.88 -12.90 -18.16
CA MET A 9 17.10 -13.26 -17.00
C MET A 9 16.45 -12.03 -16.37
N ASN A 10 15.23 -12.20 -15.91
CA ASN A 10 14.51 -11.16 -15.18
C ASN A 10 15.00 -11.11 -13.72
N PRO A 11 15.52 -9.97 -13.22
CA PRO A 11 16.06 -9.89 -11.86
C PRO A 11 14.99 -9.80 -10.78
N ARG A 12 13.71 -9.66 -11.16
CA ARG A 12 12.60 -9.46 -10.23
C ARG A 12 12.20 -10.77 -9.55
N GLY A 13 12.03 -10.72 -8.23
CA GLY A 13 11.46 -11.82 -7.45
C GLY A 13 10.00 -12.14 -7.81
N ILE A 14 9.47 -13.13 -7.10
CA ILE A 14 8.13 -13.67 -7.29
C ILE A 14 7.16 -12.94 -6.33
N PRO A 15 6.27 -12.07 -6.84
CA PRO A 15 5.25 -11.44 -6.01
C PRO A 15 4.25 -12.48 -5.52
N PRO A 16 3.70 -12.32 -4.30
CA PRO A 16 2.61 -13.17 -3.85
C PRO A 16 1.36 -12.97 -4.72
N PRO A 17 0.49 -13.98 -4.82
CA PRO A 17 -0.80 -13.81 -5.46
C PRO A 17 -1.65 -12.81 -4.68
N ILE A 18 -2.56 -12.12 -5.38
CA ILE A 18 -3.53 -11.24 -4.74
C ILE A 18 -4.79 -12.03 -4.46
N HIS A 19 -5.12 -12.21 -3.18
CA HIS A 19 -6.40 -12.77 -2.76
C HIS A 19 -7.46 -11.67 -2.72
N MET A 20 -8.49 -11.81 -3.53
CA MET A 20 -9.59 -10.84 -3.59
C MET A 20 -10.42 -10.90 -2.31
N VAL A 21 -10.58 -9.74 -1.69
CA VAL A 21 -11.40 -9.55 -0.50
C VAL A 21 -12.73 -8.94 -0.96
N PRO A 22 -13.84 -9.70 -0.93
CA PRO A 22 -15.14 -9.16 -1.31
C PRO A 22 -15.56 -8.09 -0.30
N MET A 23 -16.11 -6.99 -0.79
CA MET A 23 -16.69 -5.98 0.08
C MET A 23 -17.95 -6.52 0.77
N ALA A 24 -18.10 -6.21 2.05
CA ALA A 24 -19.28 -6.53 2.84
C ALA A 24 -20.53 -5.87 2.26
N SER A 25 -21.68 -6.50 2.48
CA SER A 25 -22.97 -5.91 2.12
C SER A 25 -23.14 -4.53 2.76
N ARG A 26 -23.57 -3.56 1.96
CA ARG A 26 -23.84 -2.20 2.46
C ARG A 26 -25.16 -2.13 3.20
N LEU A 27 -25.26 -1.14 4.07
CA LEU A 27 -26.45 -0.89 4.87
C LEU A 27 -27.54 -0.29 3.97
N GLU A 28 -28.75 -0.84 4.00
CA GLU A 28 -29.89 -0.22 3.30
C GLU A 28 -30.20 1.18 3.86
N THR A 29 -29.99 1.35 5.17
CA THR A 29 -30.12 2.62 5.88
C THR A 29 -29.22 2.70 7.10
N LEU A 30 -28.92 3.92 7.56
CA LEU A 30 -28.27 4.20 8.83
C LEU A 30 -29.25 4.28 10.02
N GLU A 31 -30.57 4.42 9.79
CA GLU A 31 -31.51 4.54 10.90
C GLU A 31 -31.51 3.28 11.79
N GLY A 32 -31.43 3.47 13.10
CA GLY A 32 -31.33 2.41 14.09
C GLY A 32 -30.01 1.63 14.07
N LYS A 33 -29.00 2.09 13.33
CA LYS A 33 -27.69 1.44 13.23
C LYS A 33 -26.66 2.08 14.16
N THR A 34 -25.67 1.29 14.54
CA THR A 34 -24.49 1.75 15.27
C THR A 34 -23.30 1.81 14.33
N ILE A 35 -22.78 3.00 14.07
CA ILE A 35 -21.61 3.23 13.21
C ILE A 35 -20.42 3.61 14.08
N TYR A 36 -19.34 2.84 13.97
CA TYR A 36 -18.12 3.13 14.70
C TYR A 36 -17.27 4.13 13.92
N ILE A 37 -16.76 5.15 14.61
CA ILE A 37 -15.74 6.07 14.11
C ILE A 37 -14.42 5.66 14.77
N VAL A 38 -13.49 5.14 13.99
CA VAL A 38 -12.20 4.64 14.48
C VAL A 38 -11.12 5.67 14.18
N ASP A 39 -10.67 6.34 15.23
CA ASP A 39 -9.47 7.14 15.22
C ASP A 39 -8.24 6.23 15.35
N MET A 40 -7.39 6.27 14.33
CA MET A 40 -6.14 5.53 14.26
C MET A 40 -5.06 6.02 15.25
N ASN A 41 -5.40 6.94 16.16
CA ASN A 41 -4.53 7.46 17.21
C ASN A 41 -3.29 8.19 16.65
N PHE A 42 -3.48 8.94 15.55
CA PHE A 42 -2.42 9.78 15.02
C PHE A 42 -2.30 11.07 15.86
N PRO A 43 -1.09 11.56 16.15
CA PRO A 43 -0.94 12.75 16.98
C PRO A 43 -1.69 13.97 16.43
N ARG A 44 -2.51 14.60 17.27
CA ARG A 44 -3.20 15.87 17.00
C ARG A 44 -4.20 15.79 15.84
N THR A 45 -4.90 14.65 15.74
CA THR A 45 -6.03 14.45 14.81
C THR A 45 -7.35 14.16 15.51
N HIS A 46 -7.35 13.84 16.81
CA HIS A 46 -8.52 13.37 17.55
C HIS A 46 -9.74 14.29 17.43
N GLN A 47 -9.52 15.61 17.56
CA GLN A 47 -10.55 16.64 17.46
C GLN A 47 -11.38 16.59 16.16
N PHE A 48 -10.83 16.08 15.05
CA PHE A 48 -11.59 15.91 13.81
C PHE A 48 -12.67 14.84 13.96
N TRP A 49 -12.36 13.77 14.67
CA TRP A 49 -13.28 12.66 14.88
C TRP A 49 -14.37 13.01 15.89
N GLU A 50 -14.05 13.78 16.92
CA GLU A 50 -15.03 14.36 17.83
C GLU A 50 -16.01 15.30 17.10
N GLU A 51 -15.47 16.15 16.23
CA GLU A 51 -16.26 17.06 15.40
C GLU A 51 -17.13 16.30 14.39
N MET A 52 -16.58 15.25 13.77
CA MET A 52 -17.33 14.35 12.88
C MET A 52 -18.47 13.65 13.61
N GLN A 53 -18.21 13.11 14.80
CA GLN A 53 -19.23 12.46 15.63
C GLN A 53 -20.36 13.43 15.96
N THR A 54 -20.02 14.66 16.36
CA THR A 54 -20.99 15.71 16.68
C THR A 54 -21.85 16.06 15.46
N LEU A 55 -21.23 16.28 14.31
CA LEU A 55 -21.92 16.64 13.07
C LEU A 55 -22.81 15.50 12.56
N LEU A 56 -22.32 14.27 12.57
CA LEU A 56 -23.08 13.10 12.11
C LEU A 56 -24.26 12.80 13.03
N SER A 57 -24.09 12.87 14.35
CA SER A 57 -25.17 12.67 15.32
C SER A 57 -26.27 13.73 15.18
N GLY A 58 -25.89 14.98 14.85
CA GLY A 58 -26.86 16.03 14.58
C GLY A 58 -27.63 15.84 13.26
N ARG A 59 -27.01 15.26 12.24
CA ARG A 59 -27.64 15.03 10.92
C ARG A 59 -28.46 13.73 10.87
N TYR A 60 -28.07 12.71 11.63
CA TYR A 60 -28.68 11.39 11.67
C TYR A 60 -29.04 11.01 13.12
N PRO A 61 -30.08 11.62 13.71
CA PRO A 61 -30.41 11.45 15.12
C PRO A 61 -30.84 10.03 15.50
N GLU A 62 -31.32 9.24 14.53
CA GLU A 62 -31.70 7.83 14.72
C GLU A 62 -30.51 6.87 14.57
N THR A 63 -29.30 7.37 14.32
CA THR A 63 -28.07 6.57 14.16
C THR A 63 -27.15 6.82 15.35
N SER A 64 -26.64 5.75 15.96
CA SER A 64 -25.65 5.87 17.04
C SER A 64 -24.23 5.90 16.46
N PHE A 65 -23.47 6.96 16.75
CA PHE A 65 -22.07 7.08 16.33
C PHE A 65 -21.12 6.87 17.52
N GLU A 66 -20.33 5.80 17.48
CA GLU A 66 -19.41 5.42 18.55
C GLU A 66 -17.97 5.75 18.18
N LEU A 67 -17.40 6.78 18.80
CA LEU A 67 -15.98 7.11 18.64
C LEU A 67 -15.12 6.16 19.48
N ARG A 68 -14.13 5.52 18.83
CA ARG A 68 -13.10 4.71 19.47
C ARG A 68 -11.72 5.11 18.98
N VAL A 69 -10.76 5.11 19.90
CA VAL A 69 -9.34 5.31 19.58
C VAL A 69 -8.67 3.95 19.60
N LYS A 70 -8.00 3.62 18.52
CA LYS A 70 -7.28 2.36 18.37
C LYS A 70 -6.11 2.26 19.35
N THR A 71 -5.91 1.11 19.95
CA THR A 71 -4.81 0.84 20.88
C THR A 71 -3.52 0.44 20.15
N GLY A 72 -2.38 0.55 20.84
CA GLY A 72 -1.06 0.27 20.28
C GLY A 72 -0.55 1.37 19.34
N THR A 73 0.46 1.04 18.53
CA THR A 73 0.91 1.97 17.48
C THR A 73 -0.09 2.00 16.34
N TYR A 74 0.02 3.03 15.48
CA TYR A 74 -0.78 3.18 14.27
C TYR A 74 -0.80 1.90 13.40
N PHE A 75 0.32 1.17 13.37
CA PHE A 75 0.51 -0.01 12.50
C PHE A 75 0.10 -1.33 13.14
N ASN A 76 -0.04 -1.40 14.47
CA ASN A 76 -0.42 -2.65 15.14
C ASN A 76 -1.85 -3.03 14.77
N ASN A 77 -2.17 -4.32 14.71
CA ASN A 77 -3.56 -4.76 14.67
C ASN A 77 -4.25 -4.52 16.02
N ASP A 78 -5.56 -4.31 16.03
CA ASP A 78 -6.37 -4.17 17.25
C ASP A 78 -7.54 -5.18 17.23
N PRO A 79 -7.25 -6.48 17.44
CA PRO A 79 -8.25 -7.53 17.31
C PRO A 79 -9.41 -7.39 18.31
N ASP A 80 -9.15 -6.84 19.49
CA ASP A 80 -10.18 -6.64 20.52
C ASP A 80 -11.18 -5.57 20.09
N LEU A 81 -10.70 -4.45 19.53
CA LEU A 81 -11.58 -3.43 18.95
C LEU A 81 -12.37 -3.99 17.76
N TRP A 82 -11.73 -4.74 16.85
CA TRP A 82 -12.44 -5.34 15.73
C TRP A 82 -13.53 -6.32 16.17
N ALA A 83 -13.29 -7.08 17.25
CA ALA A 83 -14.29 -7.98 17.84
C ALA A 83 -15.46 -7.19 18.44
N GLU A 84 -15.19 -6.10 19.18
CA GLU A 84 -16.25 -5.22 19.71
C GLU A 84 -17.13 -4.67 18.58
N ILE A 85 -16.51 -4.14 17.52
CA ILE A 85 -17.23 -3.56 16.39
C ILE A 85 -18.06 -4.62 15.67
N ARG A 86 -17.55 -5.86 15.55
CA ARG A 86 -18.31 -6.95 14.94
C ARG A 86 -19.54 -7.33 15.75
N GLU A 87 -19.46 -7.27 17.07
CA GLU A 87 -20.57 -7.61 17.97
C GLU A 87 -21.63 -6.51 18.02
N LYS A 88 -21.20 -5.24 18.06
CA LYS A 88 -22.08 -4.09 18.40
C LYS A 88 -22.32 -3.12 17.24
N GLY A 89 -21.45 -3.13 16.24
CA GLY A 89 -21.46 -2.19 15.12
C GLY A 89 -22.13 -2.76 13.87
N ASN A 90 -22.53 -1.86 12.99
CA ASN A 90 -23.08 -2.16 11.67
C ASN A 90 -22.25 -1.58 10.53
N GLY A 91 -21.32 -0.67 10.81
CA GLY A 91 -20.42 -0.08 9.83
C GLY A 91 -19.30 0.70 10.51
N VAL A 92 -18.25 1.00 9.75
CA VAL A 92 -17.03 1.62 10.30
C VAL A 92 -16.54 2.76 9.42
N ILE A 93 -16.38 3.94 10.02
CA ILE A 93 -15.62 5.05 9.46
C ILE A 93 -14.23 4.98 10.10
N ILE A 94 -13.15 4.96 9.32
CA ILE A 94 -11.80 4.73 9.85
C ILE A 94 -10.76 5.64 9.20
N GLY A 95 -9.85 6.18 10.01
CA GLY A 95 -8.78 7.02 9.51
C GLY A 95 -7.92 7.66 10.61
N ILE A 96 -7.01 8.56 10.29
CA ILE A 96 -6.80 9.16 8.97
C ILE A 96 -5.56 8.63 8.29
N GLY A 97 -5.66 8.31 7.00
CA GLY A 97 -4.49 8.12 6.13
C GLY A 97 -3.89 9.46 5.72
N GLN A 98 -2.94 10.01 6.50
CA GLN A 98 -2.31 11.31 6.17
C GLN A 98 -0.95 11.19 5.47
N LEU A 99 -0.20 10.12 5.77
CA LEU A 99 1.15 9.89 5.24
C LEU A 99 1.15 8.69 4.28
N ASP A 100 2.28 8.53 3.60
CA ASP A 100 2.59 7.45 2.65
C ASP A 100 2.44 6.05 3.25
N THR A 101 2.79 5.86 4.53
CA THR A 101 2.68 4.58 5.27
C THR A 101 1.36 4.45 6.05
N CYS A 102 0.76 5.57 6.44
CA CYS A 102 -0.52 5.60 7.17
C CYS A 102 -1.70 5.18 6.27
N SER A 103 -1.78 5.72 5.06
CA SER A 103 -2.89 5.45 4.13
C SER A 103 -3.01 3.95 3.79
N PRO A 104 -1.90 3.26 3.46
CA PRO A 104 -1.89 1.80 3.32
C PRO A 104 -2.33 1.02 4.56
N SER A 105 -2.02 1.49 5.76
CA SER A 105 -2.40 0.80 7.00
C SER A 105 -3.92 0.89 7.25
N VAL A 106 -4.55 2.03 6.95
CA VAL A 106 -6.02 2.16 6.96
C VAL A 106 -6.66 1.14 6.01
N ILE A 107 -6.11 0.96 4.80
CA ILE A 107 -6.60 -0.03 3.83
C ILE A 107 -6.50 -1.46 4.38
N ILE A 108 -5.43 -1.79 5.10
CA ILE A 108 -5.28 -3.12 5.74
C ILE A 108 -6.40 -3.35 6.75
N PHE A 109 -6.67 -2.39 7.62
CA PHE A 109 -7.75 -2.53 8.62
C PHE A 109 -9.13 -2.57 7.97
N CYS A 110 -9.37 -1.78 6.91
CA CYS A 110 -10.58 -1.91 6.10
C CYS A 110 -10.73 -3.32 5.52
N SER A 111 -9.68 -3.89 4.95
CA SER A 111 -9.71 -5.25 4.41
C SER A 111 -10.05 -6.30 5.46
N ILE A 112 -9.50 -6.17 6.69
CA ILE A 112 -9.84 -7.05 7.82
C ILE A 112 -11.33 -6.92 8.17
N LEU A 113 -11.82 -5.69 8.37
CA LEU A 113 -13.21 -5.43 8.75
C LEU A 113 -14.21 -5.87 7.66
N GLU A 114 -13.92 -5.60 6.39
CA GLU A 114 -14.75 -6.05 5.25
C GLU A 114 -14.81 -7.58 5.17
N SER A 115 -13.68 -8.27 5.41
CA SER A 115 -13.65 -9.74 5.49
C SER A 115 -14.45 -10.31 6.67
N MET A 116 -14.68 -9.50 7.72
CA MET A 116 -15.54 -9.82 8.86
C MET A 116 -17.02 -9.51 8.60
N GLY A 117 -17.37 -8.98 7.42
CA GLY A 117 -18.72 -8.61 7.04
C GLY A 117 -19.14 -7.21 7.47
N LEU A 118 -18.20 -6.34 7.84
CA LEU A 118 -18.47 -4.96 8.25
C LEU A 118 -18.17 -3.98 7.10
N PRO A 119 -19.16 -3.19 6.63
CA PRO A 119 -18.91 -2.18 5.61
C PRO A 119 -18.04 -1.04 6.17
N THR A 120 -17.05 -0.64 5.39
CA THR A 120 -16.08 0.39 5.80
C THR A 120 -16.10 1.63 4.91
N ALA A 121 -15.82 2.77 5.53
CA ALA A 121 -15.68 4.09 4.91
C ALA A 121 -14.33 4.71 5.33
N PRO A 122 -13.25 4.43 4.58
CA PRO A 122 -11.93 5.00 4.88
C PRO A 122 -11.87 6.49 4.55
N VAL A 123 -11.31 7.27 5.48
CA VAL A 123 -11.02 8.70 5.30
C VAL A 123 -9.50 8.90 5.20
N ILE A 124 -9.06 9.47 4.09
CA ILE A 124 -7.65 9.62 3.71
C ILE A 124 -7.41 11.07 3.26
N THR A 125 -6.19 11.58 3.32
CA THR A 125 -5.90 12.92 2.81
C THR A 125 -5.64 12.92 1.30
N GLN A 126 -5.86 14.05 0.64
CA GLN A 126 -5.63 14.25 -0.80
C GLN A 126 -4.17 14.05 -1.27
N ALA A 127 -3.21 13.83 -0.36
CA ALA A 127 -1.80 13.78 -0.68
C ALA A 127 -1.41 12.59 -1.60
N PHE A 128 -2.06 11.43 -1.42
CA PHE A 128 -1.63 10.18 -2.07
C PHE A 128 -2.77 9.32 -2.67
N PRO A 129 -3.65 9.88 -3.53
CA PRO A 129 -4.80 9.14 -4.06
C PRO A 129 -4.40 7.94 -4.93
N ASP A 130 -3.38 8.09 -5.78
CA ASP A 130 -2.94 7.00 -6.66
C ASP A 130 -2.25 5.87 -5.91
N LEU A 131 -1.44 6.21 -4.90
CA LEU A 131 -0.82 5.24 -4.00
C LEU A 131 -1.88 4.41 -3.28
N THR A 132 -2.88 5.09 -2.73
CA THR A 132 -4.02 4.49 -2.02
C THR A 132 -4.74 3.48 -2.89
N ARG A 133 -5.14 3.86 -4.11
CA ARG A 133 -5.84 2.97 -5.05
C ARG A 133 -4.98 1.77 -5.48
N LYS A 134 -3.71 2.01 -5.80
CA LYS A 134 -2.76 0.93 -6.15
C LYS A 134 -2.54 -0.03 -4.99
N PHE A 135 -2.50 0.48 -3.76
CA PHE A 135 -2.33 -0.35 -2.58
C PHE A 135 -3.59 -1.18 -2.29
N ALA A 136 -4.78 -0.59 -2.44
CA ALA A 136 -6.06 -1.31 -2.33
C ALA A 136 -6.15 -2.48 -3.32
N TYR A 137 -5.71 -2.25 -4.57
CA TYR A 137 -5.58 -3.33 -5.55
C TYR A 137 -4.63 -4.43 -5.08
N LYS A 138 -3.44 -4.09 -4.59
CA LYS A 138 -2.47 -5.08 -4.07
C LYS A 138 -2.99 -5.86 -2.86
N LYS A 139 -3.86 -5.25 -2.05
CA LYS A 139 -4.54 -5.91 -0.93
C LYS A 139 -5.82 -6.65 -1.34
N GLY A 140 -6.12 -6.72 -2.63
CA GLY A 140 -7.26 -7.48 -3.15
C GLY A 140 -8.61 -6.82 -2.92
N ILE A 141 -8.65 -5.54 -2.55
CA ILE A 141 -9.88 -4.77 -2.35
C ILE A 141 -9.91 -3.50 -3.24
N PRO A 142 -9.77 -3.63 -4.57
CA PRO A 142 -9.67 -2.48 -5.48
C PRO A 142 -10.93 -1.60 -5.50
N GLY A 143 -12.08 -2.14 -5.09
CA GLY A 143 -13.36 -1.44 -5.01
C GLY A 143 -13.54 -0.56 -3.77
N LEU A 144 -12.56 -0.54 -2.84
CA LEU A 144 -12.68 0.20 -1.58
C LEU A 144 -12.98 1.69 -1.85
N ARG A 145 -14.01 2.20 -1.17
CA ARG A 145 -14.60 3.52 -1.46
C ARG A 145 -14.01 4.58 -0.54
N PHE A 146 -12.99 5.26 -1.02
CA PHE A 146 -12.29 6.30 -0.27
C PHE A 146 -13.03 7.64 -0.28
N THR A 147 -13.03 8.30 0.88
CA THR A 147 -13.31 9.73 0.97
C THR A 147 -12.00 10.46 1.23
N PHE A 148 -11.67 11.44 0.40
CA PHE A 148 -10.50 12.28 0.59
C PHE A 148 -10.85 13.58 1.30
N VAL A 149 -9.97 14.02 2.20
CA VAL A 149 -10.04 15.32 2.87
C VAL A 149 -8.78 16.15 2.57
N PRO A 150 -8.81 17.49 2.69
CA PRO A 150 -7.66 18.32 2.41
C PRO A 150 -6.41 18.00 3.24
N HIS A 151 -5.23 18.31 2.68
CA HIS A 151 -3.92 18.15 3.31
C HIS A 151 -3.23 19.51 3.49
N PRO A 152 -2.47 19.76 4.57
CA PRO A 152 -2.20 18.89 5.72
C PRO A 152 -3.30 18.92 6.76
N PHE A 153 -3.42 17.80 7.48
CA PHE A 153 -4.59 17.50 8.31
C PHE A 153 -4.32 17.57 9.81
N ALA A 154 -3.19 17.07 10.29
CA ALA A 154 -2.77 17.27 11.69
C ALA A 154 -2.52 18.75 12.00
N ASN A 155 -2.68 19.13 13.28
CA ASN A 155 -2.44 20.51 13.78
C ASN A 155 -3.33 21.58 13.16
N ARG A 156 -4.55 21.23 12.75
CA ARG A 156 -5.55 22.22 12.33
C ARG A 156 -6.42 22.63 13.52
N SER A 157 -7.16 23.72 13.39
CA SER A 157 -8.15 24.08 14.40
C SER A 157 -9.46 23.34 14.14
N ILE A 158 -10.36 23.29 15.12
CA ILE A 158 -11.68 22.67 14.99
C ILE A 158 -12.48 23.34 13.85
N GLU A 159 -12.36 24.66 13.67
CA GLU A 159 -13.06 25.38 12.59
C GLU A 159 -12.57 24.94 11.20
N VAL A 160 -11.27 24.61 11.07
CA VAL A 160 -10.71 24.09 9.81
C VAL A 160 -11.20 22.65 9.58
N HIS A 161 -11.22 21.82 10.62
CA HIS A 161 -11.75 20.46 10.52
C HIS A 161 -13.25 20.42 10.17
N ARG A 162 -14.05 21.32 10.77
CA ARG A 162 -15.46 21.50 10.40
C ARG A 162 -15.61 21.87 8.93
N LYS A 163 -14.80 22.81 8.42
CA LYS A 163 -14.78 23.15 6.99
C LYS A 163 -14.39 21.97 6.10
N TYR A 164 -13.51 21.08 6.56
CA TYR A 164 -13.17 19.87 5.81
C TYR A 164 -14.35 18.89 5.76
N LEU A 165 -15.07 18.70 6.85
CA LEU A 165 -16.25 17.83 6.91
C LEU A 165 -17.42 18.38 6.10
N GLU A 166 -17.67 19.68 6.18
CA GLU A 166 -18.78 20.34 5.48
C GLU A 166 -18.46 20.65 4.01
N GLY A 167 -17.19 20.61 3.63
CA GLY A 167 -16.72 20.86 2.27
C GLY A 167 -16.76 19.62 1.37
N ASP A 168 -16.16 19.80 0.20
CA ASP A 168 -16.05 18.76 -0.82
C ASP A 168 -14.75 17.98 -0.71
N ASP A 169 -14.86 16.68 -1.01
CA ASP A 169 -13.75 15.78 -1.28
C ASP A 169 -12.95 16.32 -2.48
N PRO A 170 -11.67 16.70 -2.28
CA PRO A 170 -10.86 17.36 -3.29
C PRO A 170 -10.42 16.45 -4.45
N ILE A 171 -10.65 15.14 -4.35
CA ILE A 171 -10.30 14.16 -5.37
C ILE A 171 -11.54 13.68 -6.12
N ASN A 172 -12.62 13.39 -5.39
CA ASN A 172 -13.85 12.86 -5.96
C ASN A 172 -14.89 13.94 -6.29
N ASN A 173 -14.63 15.21 -5.94
CA ASN A 173 -15.47 16.38 -6.22
C ASN A 173 -16.92 16.22 -5.76
N ARG A 174 -17.11 15.81 -4.50
CA ARG A 174 -18.43 15.62 -3.87
C ARG A 174 -18.35 15.88 -2.37
N PRO A 175 -19.46 16.19 -1.68
CA PRO A 175 -19.41 16.48 -0.25
C PRO A 175 -18.82 15.33 0.58
N VAL A 176 -17.92 15.65 1.52
CA VAL A 176 -17.18 14.66 2.33
C VAL A 176 -18.13 13.75 3.10
N ILE A 177 -19.12 14.32 3.79
CA ILE A 177 -20.11 13.53 4.57
C ILE A 177 -20.91 12.60 3.67
N THR A 178 -21.40 13.10 2.52
CA THR A 178 -22.12 12.26 1.55
C THR A 178 -21.24 11.12 1.06
N GLY A 179 -19.96 11.39 0.79
CA GLY A 179 -19.02 10.36 0.36
C GLY A 179 -18.80 9.25 1.39
N ILE A 180 -18.71 9.62 2.68
CA ILE A 180 -18.59 8.68 3.79
C ILE A 180 -19.86 7.84 3.94
N ILE A 181 -21.04 8.47 3.92
CA ILE A 181 -22.31 7.75 4.04
C ILE A 181 -22.52 6.80 2.86
N ASP A 182 -22.29 7.25 1.63
CA ASP A 182 -22.39 6.42 0.43
C ASP A 182 -21.45 5.21 0.47
N ALA A 183 -20.27 5.35 1.09
CA ALA A 183 -19.35 4.24 1.24
C ALA A 183 -19.95 3.12 2.11
N LEU A 184 -20.80 3.46 3.08
CA LEU A 184 -21.49 2.53 3.97
C LEU A 184 -22.83 2.03 3.43
N THR A 185 -23.55 2.82 2.63
CA THR A 185 -24.96 2.53 2.28
C THR A 185 -25.19 2.17 0.81
N ARG A 186 -24.42 2.72 -0.13
CA ARG A 186 -24.66 2.47 -1.56
C ARG A 186 -24.44 0.98 -1.86
N PRO A 187 -25.38 0.25 -2.51
CA PRO A 187 -25.22 -1.17 -2.78
C PRO A 187 -23.88 -1.51 -3.45
N THR A 188 -23.32 -2.68 -3.13
CA THR A 188 -22.09 -3.17 -3.76
C THR A 188 -22.34 -3.57 -5.21
N THR A 189 -21.36 -3.34 -6.08
CA THR A 189 -21.39 -3.83 -7.46
C THR A 189 -20.90 -5.28 -7.54
N GLU A 190 -21.19 -5.97 -8.64
CA GLU A 190 -20.67 -7.32 -8.88
C GLU A 190 -19.13 -7.36 -8.83
N GLU A 191 -18.46 -6.30 -9.27
CA GLU A 191 -17.00 -6.21 -9.24
C GLU A 191 -16.45 -6.08 -7.83
N GLU A 192 -17.14 -5.32 -6.96
CA GLU A 192 -16.78 -5.14 -5.54
C GLU A 192 -16.98 -6.43 -4.72
N MET A 193 -17.79 -7.36 -5.20
CA MET A 193 -18.05 -8.66 -4.57
C MET A 193 -17.23 -9.81 -5.16
N LYS A 194 -16.37 -9.55 -6.16
CA LYS A 194 -15.54 -10.59 -6.79
C LYS A 194 -14.63 -11.24 -5.75
N THR A 195 -14.66 -12.56 -5.70
CA THR A 195 -13.73 -13.40 -4.95
C THR A 195 -12.74 -14.07 -5.90
N GLY A 196 -11.68 -14.67 -5.34
CA GLY A 196 -10.70 -15.43 -6.11
C GLY A 196 -9.27 -14.97 -5.88
N THR A 197 -8.38 -15.46 -6.72
CA THR A 197 -6.94 -15.24 -6.61
C THR A 197 -6.41 -14.76 -7.95
N ILE A 198 -5.67 -13.64 -7.94
CA ILE A 198 -4.97 -13.12 -9.11
C ILE A 198 -3.51 -13.55 -9.01
N GLU A 199 -3.12 -14.48 -9.87
CA GLU A 199 -1.73 -14.87 -10.03
C GLU A 199 -0.93 -13.76 -10.68
N ARG A 200 0.25 -13.47 -10.12
CA ARG A 200 1.14 -12.40 -10.59
C ARG A 200 2.40 -12.99 -11.19
N SER A 201 2.23 -13.69 -12.31
CA SER A 201 3.35 -14.32 -13.01
C SER A 201 4.36 -13.26 -13.46
N VAL A 202 5.61 -13.41 -13.03
CA VAL A 202 6.74 -12.65 -13.54
C VAL A 202 7.44 -13.52 -14.58
N PRO A 203 7.63 -13.04 -15.83
CA PRO A 203 8.38 -13.79 -16.83
C PRO A 203 9.80 -14.07 -16.34
N ARG A 204 10.25 -15.32 -16.45
CA ARG A 204 11.63 -15.73 -16.11
C ARG A 204 12.66 -15.01 -16.98
N LEU A 205 12.32 -14.74 -18.23
CA LEU A 205 13.14 -14.04 -19.22
C LEU A 205 12.47 -12.72 -19.63
N LEU A 206 13.29 -11.72 -19.94
CA LEU A 206 12.82 -10.49 -20.59
C LEU A 206 12.70 -10.69 -22.11
N GLU A 207 11.91 -9.84 -22.75
CA GLU A 207 11.78 -9.84 -24.20
C GLU A 207 13.15 -9.56 -24.87
N PRO A 208 13.49 -10.26 -25.98
CA PRO A 208 14.78 -10.07 -26.64
C PRO A 208 14.96 -8.66 -27.22
N ASP A 209 16.09 -8.04 -26.91
CA ASP A 209 16.45 -6.71 -27.41
C ASP A 209 17.97 -6.56 -27.53
N THR A 210 18.45 -5.43 -28.04
CA THR A 210 19.91 -5.17 -28.10
C THR A 210 20.48 -5.00 -26.70
N PRO A 211 21.76 -5.36 -26.47
CA PRO A 211 22.40 -5.19 -25.17
C PRO A 211 22.26 -3.77 -24.60
N GLU A 212 22.41 -2.75 -25.44
CA GLU A 212 22.30 -1.34 -25.02
C GLU A 212 20.89 -0.96 -24.57
N ASN A 213 19.85 -1.54 -25.21
CA ASN A 213 18.46 -1.31 -24.81
C ASN A 213 18.14 -2.04 -23.51
N LEU A 214 18.66 -3.25 -23.32
CA LEU A 214 18.50 -4.00 -22.08
C LEU A 214 19.21 -3.32 -20.90
N GLU A 215 20.43 -2.83 -21.07
CA GLU A 215 21.12 -2.06 -20.01
C GLU A 215 20.32 -0.81 -19.61
N LYS A 216 19.79 -0.07 -20.59
CA LYS A 216 18.91 1.08 -20.35
C LYS A 216 17.62 0.67 -19.65
N LEU A 217 17.04 -0.48 -20.00
CA LEU A 217 15.82 -1.00 -19.37
C LEU A 217 16.05 -1.30 -17.88
N PHE A 218 17.16 -1.96 -17.55
CA PHE A 218 17.52 -2.28 -16.15
C PHE A 218 17.73 -1.00 -15.34
N SER A 219 18.47 -0.03 -15.89
CA SER A 219 18.70 1.26 -15.25
C SER A 219 17.39 2.04 -15.05
N LYS A 220 16.57 2.17 -16.10
CA LYS A 220 15.29 2.89 -16.07
C LYS A 220 14.31 2.30 -15.06
N ASN A 221 14.31 0.98 -14.90
CA ASN A 221 13.41 0.30 -13.97
C ASN A 221 13.95 0.26 -12.52
N GLY A 222 15.14 0.82 -12.26
CA GLY A 222 15.77 0.78 -10.93
C GLY A 222 16.18 -0.62 -10.50
N TRP A 223 16.51 -1.51 -11.44
CA TRP A 223 16.97 -2.87 -11.15
C TRP A 223 18.49 -2.95 -10.95
N THR A 224 19.16 -1.80 -10.93
CA THR A 224 20.60 -1.68 -10.66
C THR A 224 20.81 -0.60 -9.60
N ASP A 225 21.97 -0.61 -8.96
CA ASP A 225 22.43 0.42 -8.02
C ASP A 225 22.99 1.68 -8.71
N GLY A 226 22.80 1.79 -10.04
CA GLY A 226 23.36 2.86 -10.87
C GLY A 226 24.77 2.57 -11.41
N LEU A 227 25.42 1.47 -11.00
CA LEU A 227 26.68 1.04 -11.58
C LEU A 227 26.45 0.24 -12.88
N PRO A 228 27.48 0.15 -13.77
CA PRO A 228 27.43 -0.73 -14.92
C PRO A 228 27.20 -2.19 -14.50
N ILE A 229 26.32 -2.87 -15.21
CA ILE A 229 26.00 -4.28 -14.94
C ILE A 229 26.53 -5.18 -16.04
N ILE A 230 26.77 -6.45 -15.71
CA ILE A 230 26.88 -7.51 -16.72
C ILE A 230 25.48 -8.05 -16.98
N LEU A 231 25.00 -7.96 -18.22
CA LEU A 231 23.69 -8.50 -18.58
C LEU A 231 23.58 -10.00 -18.23
N PRO A 232 22.58 -10.41 -17.43
CA PRO A 232 22.48 -11.78 -16.94
C PRO A 232 21.85 -12.69 -17.99
N THR A 233 22.61 -13.08 -19.02
CA THR A 233 22.16 -14.08 -20.00
C THR A 233 22.00 -15.44 -19.34
N GLU A 234 21.17 -16.32 -19.91
CA GLU A 234 20.94 -17.67 -19.36
C GLU A 234 22.25 -18.44 -19.18
N GLU A 235 23.17 -18.34 -20.14
CA GLU A 235 24.46 -19.04 -20.09
C GLU A 235 25.30 -18.56 -18.90
N ARG A 236 25.35 -17.25 -18.64
CA ARG A 236 26.10 -16.67 -17.52
C ARG A 236 25.52 -17.10 -16.18
N VAL A 237 24.19 -17.17 -16.09
CA VAL A 237 23.50 -17.59 -14.87
C VAL A 237 23.67 -19.09 -14.63
N ILE A 238 23.63 -19.92 -15.68
CA ILE A 238 23.93 -21.35 -15.58
C ILE A 238 25.38 -21.58 -15.10
N GLU A 239 26.36 -20.83 -15.62
CA GLU A 239 27.74 -20.92 -15.14
C GLU A 239 27.90 -20.47 -13.69
N MET A 240 27.17 -19.42 -13.29
CA MET A 240 27.15 -18.92 -11.91
C MET A 240 26.56 -19.96 -10.95
N LEU A 241 25.47 -20.63 -11.32
CA LEU A 241 24.81 -21.65 -10.52
C LEU A 241 25.67 -22.89 -10.25
N LYS A 242 26.72 -23.16 -11.04
CA LYS A 242 27.70 -24.23 -10.75
C LYS A 242 28.53 -23.95 -9.49
N GLY A 243 28.50 -22.73 -8.95
CA GLY A 243 29.17 -22.35 -7.72
C GLY A 243 28.54 -22.94 -6.46
N THR A 244 27.23 -23.24 -6.50
CA THR A 244 26.45 -23.70 -5.35
C THR A 244 25.98 -25.14 -5.49
N SER A 245 25.65 -25.77 -4.37
CA SER A 245 25.00 -27.08 -4.33
C SER A 245 23.46 -27.00 -4.21
N HIS A 246 22.93 -25.80 -3.98
CA HIS A 246 21.50 -25.55 -3.86
C HIS A 246 20.76 -25.61 -5.20
N LYS A 247 19.46 -25.89 -5.17
CA LYS A 247 18.65 -25.99 -6.39
C LYS A 247 18.23 -24.59 -6.89
N PRO A 248 18.20 -24.33 -8.21
CA PRO A 248 17.86 -22.99 -8.73
C PRO A 248 16.48 -22.45 -8.30
N ASP A 249 15.50 -23.35 -8.10
CA ASP A 249 14.12 -23.04 -7.70
C ASP A 249 13.92 -22.99 -6.18
N GLU A 250 14.96 -23.26 -5.38
CA GLU A 250 14.91 -23.20 -3.93
C GLU A 250 14.69 -21.75 -3.47
N ILE A 251 13.64 -21.53 -2.66
CA ILE A 251 13.31 -20.22 -2.08
C ILE A 251 14.30 -19.92 -0.96
N ILE A 252 15.09 -18.85 -1.12
CA ILE A 252 16.07 -18.41 -0.12
C ILE A 252 15.40 -17.53 0.95
N GLY A 253 14.33 -16.82 0.60
CA GLY A 253 13.59 -16.04 1.58
C GLY A 253 12.53 -15.13 0.99
N ARG A 254 12.05 -14.22 1.84
CA ARG A 254 11.01 -13.24 1.56
C ARG A 254 11.50 -11.85 1.91
N MET A 255 11.48 -10.93 0.94
CA MET A 255 11.97 -9.56 1.10
C MET A 255 11.01 -8.60 0.40
N GLN A 256 10.73 -7.48 1.03
CA GLN A 256 9.92 -6.44 0.40
C GLN A 256 10.72 -5.79 -0.73
N PRO A 257 10.13 -5.60 -1.93
CA PRO A 257 10.81 -4.86 -2.98
C PRO A 257 10.99 -3.41 -2.54
N ILE A 258 12.15 -2.84 -2.87
CA ILE A 258 12.35 -1.39 -2.75
C ILE A 258 11.34 -0.73 -3.71
N PRO A 259 10.51 0.23 -3.25
CA PRO A 259 9.62 0.94 -4.17
C PRO A 259 10.47 1.60 -5.27
N PRO A 260 10.00 1.65 -6.53
CA PRO A 260 10.74 2.31 -7.60
C PRO A 260 11.17 3.70 -7.14
N ASN A 261 12.41 4.08 -7.43
CA ASN A 261 13.02 5.36 -7.06
C ASN A 261 12.07 6.55 -7.35
N GLU A 262 11.26 6.41 -8.40
CA GLU A 262 10.20 7.34 -8.79
C GLU A 262 9.14 7.63 -7.70
N ALA A 263 8.79 6.70 -6.81
CA ALA A 263 7.77 6.95 -5.79
C ALA A 263 8.30 7.84 -4.65
N TRP A 264 9.58 7.67 -4.32
CA TRP A 264 10.29 8.47 -3.32
C TRP A 264 10.68 9.84 -3.87
N GLU A 265 11.31 9.87 -5.05
CA GLU A 265 11.74 11.12 -5.71
C GLU A 265 10.55 12.00 -6.08
N ARG A 266 9.45 11.45 -6.63
CA ARG A 266 8.22 12.24 -6.87
C ARG A 266 7.56 12.71 -5.57
N SER A 267 7.72 11.97 -4.46
CA SER A 267 7.25 12.42 -3.14
C SER A 267 8.11 13.57 -2.62
N LEU A 268 9.44 13.53 -2.80
CA LEU A 268 10.34 14.63 -2.46
C LEU A 268 10.13 15.87 -3.36
N GLU A 269 9.91 15.68 -4.66
CA GLU A 269 9.58 16.77 -5.60
C GLU A 269 8.25 17.43 -5.26
N ARG A 270 7.22 16.65 -4.88
CA ARG A 270 5.93 17.18 -4.41
C ARG A 270 6.02 17.86 -3.05
N LEU A 271 6.92 17.40 -2.17
CA LEU A 271 7.10 17.96 -0.83
C LEU A 271 7.91 19.26 -0.80
N GLY A 272 8.49 19.68 -1.92
CA GLY A 272 9.12 20.99 -2.07
C GLY A 272 10.23 21.25 -1.06
N SER A 273 11.48 20.99 -1.46
CA SER A 273 12.69 21.72 -1.01
C SER A 273 12.58 22.42 0.36
N GLY A 274 12.81 21.72 1.47
CA GLY A 274 12.65 22.37 2.78
C GLY A 274 12.95 21.54 4.01
N SER A 275 14.12 20.88 4.10
CA SER A 275 14.86 20.69 5.36
C SER A 275 16.10 19.82 5.14
N ARG A 276 17.27 20.45 5.02
CA ARG A 276 18.55 19.79 5.33
C ARG A 276 18.60 19.59 6.84
N GLY A 277 18.09 18.45 7.32
CA GLY A 277 18.40 17.95 8.65
C GLY A 277 19.75 17.22 8.60
N GLU A 278 20.68 17.63 9.45
CA GLU A 278 21.99 16.98 9.60
C GLU A 278 21.82 15.48 9.88
N LEU A 279 22.45 14.65 9.06
CA LEU A 279 22.57 13.21 9.27
C LEU A 279 23.47 12.99 10.51
N ARG A 280 22.92 12.42 11.57
CA ARG A 280 23.72 11.93 12.70
C ARG A 280 24.42 10.65 12.27
N GLU A 281 25.75 10.59 12.43
CA GLU A 281 26.63 9.51 11.94
C GLU A 281 26.45 8.15 12.63
N ASP A 282 25.59 8.03 13.65
CA ASP A 282 25.68 6.94 14.62
C ASP A 282 24.46 5.99 14.62
N ILE A 283 23.53 6.14 13.68
CA ILE A 283 22.41 5.21 13.53
C ILE A 283 22.69 4.37 12.30
N PRO A 284 22.84 3.03 12.39
CA PRO A 284 22.91 2.21 11.19
C PRO A 284 21.67 2.52 10.36
N VAL A 285 21.88 3.04 9.15
CA VAL A 285 20.82 3.24 8.16
C VAL A 285 20.31 1.85 7.81
N VAL A 286 19.34 1.37 8.59
CA VAL A 286 18.55 0.23 8.18
C VAL A 286 17.63 0.79 7.10
N MET A 287 17.98 0.58 5.82
CA MET A 287 17.02 0.67 4.72
C MET A 287 15.97 -0.42 4.95
N GLN A 288 15.06 -0.19 5.88
CA GLN A 288 13.79 -0.90 5.88
C GLN A 288 12.91 -0.19 4.87
N PRO A 289 12.45 -0.86 3.79
CA PRO A 289 11.21 -0.43 3.17
C PRO A 289 10.16 -0.36 4.29
N SER A 290 9.68 0.85 4.57
CA SER A 290 8.73 1.06 5.65
C SER A 290 7.49 0.19 5.38
N PRO A 291 6.96 -0.51 6.40
CA PRO A 291 5.67 -1.16 6.28
C PRO A 291 4.65 -0.21 5.63
N PRO A 292 3.83 -0.68 4.66
CA PRO A 292 3.35 -2.06 4.58
C PRO A 292 3.41 -2.68 3.17
N HIS A 293 4.60 -2.76 2.54
CA HIS A 293 4.75 -3.48 1.28
C HIS A 293 4.71 -5.01 1.47
N GLU A 294 4.19 -5.73 0.47
CA GLU A 294 4.16 -7.20 0.47
C GLU A 294 5.57 -7.77 0.28
N ALA A 295 5.93 -8.83 1.00
CA ALA A 295 7.21 -9.50 0.80
C ALA A 295 7.14 -10.40 -0.45
N TRP A 296 8.14 -10.30 -1.32
CA TRP A 296 8.30 -11.14 -2.51
C TRP A 296 9.25 -12.28 -2.20
N GLU A 297 9.02 -13.43 -2.81
CA GLU A 297 9.91 -14.58 -2.72
C GLU A 297 11.05 -14.44 -3.73
N TYR A 298 12.22 -14.92 -3.36
CA TYR A 298 13.38 -14.98 -4.25
C TYR A 298 14.07 -16.33 -4.10
N THR A 299 14.55 -16.84 -5.22
CA THR A 299 15.17 -18.16 -5.31
C THR A 299 16.69 -18.06 -5.48
N VAL A 300 17.38 -19.20 -5.42
CA VAL A 300 18.81 -19.30 -5.75
C VAL A 300 19.11 -18.76 -7.15
N GLU A 301 18.24 -19.00 -8.14
CA GLU A 301 18.38 -18.42 -9.48
C GLU A 301 18.37 -16.89 -9.45
N HIS A 302 17.50 -16.26 -8.66
CA HIS A 302 17.49 -14.80 -8.52
C HIS A 302 18.79 -14.27 -7.89
N VAL A 303 19.36 -15.00 -6.93
CA VAL A 303 20.67 -14.63 -6.35
C VAL A 303 21.78 -14.76 -7.38
N ALA A 304 21.78 -15.83 -8.19
CA ALA A 304 22.73 -16.01 -9.27
C ALA A 304 22.62 -14.90 -10.34
N VAL A 305 21.39 -14.48 -10.69
CA VAL A 305 21.15 -13.33 -11.59
C VAL A 305 21.80 -12.06 -11.06
N ASN A 306 21.55 -11.72 -9.79
CA ASN A 306 22.15 -10.54 -9.16
C ASN A 306 23.68 -10.66 -9.05
N ALA A 307 24.21 -11.86 -8.77
CA ALA A 307 25.65 -12.12 -8.71
C ALA A 307 26.32 -11.92 -10.08
N VAL A 308 25.68 -12.36 -11.17
CA VAL A 308 26.15 -12.09 -12.54
C VAL A 308 26.15 -10.60 -12.81
N MET A 309 25.05 -9.90 -12.51
CA MET A 309 24.95 -8.45 -12.72
C MET A 309 26.04 -7.67 -12.02
N ALA A 310 26.38 -8.08 -10.78
CA ALA A 310 27.45 -7.48 -9.98
C ALA A 310 28.87 -7.88 -10.42
N GLY A 311 29.02 -8.77 -11.41
CA GLY A 311 30.32 -9.25 -11.88
C GLY A 311 31.02 -10.20 -10.89
N ALA A 312 30.25 -10.88 -10.03
CA ALA A 312 30.79 -11.90 -9.15
C ALA A 312 31.33 -13.10 -9.95
N LYS A 313 32.16 -13.91 -9.29
CA LYS A 313 32.59 -15.21 -9.81
C LYS A 313 31.78 -16.31 -9.14
N LYS A 314 31.64 -17.47 -9.81
CA LYS A 314 30.89 -18.61 -9.28
C LYS A 314 31.43 -19.09 -7.94
N GLU A 315 32.72 -18.95 -7.67
CA GLU A 315 33.33 -19.34 -6.39
C GLU A 315 32.84 -18.48 -5.21
N HIS A 316 32.17 -17.35 -5.49
CA HIS A 316 31.56 -16.50 -4.47
C HIS A 316 30.10 -16.87 -4.18
N LEU A 317 29.49 -17.80 -4.94
CA LEU A 317 28.12 -18.26 -4.73
C LEU A 317 28.15 -19.51 -3.84
N PRO A 318 27.80 -19.41 -2.56
CA PRO A 318 28.00 -20.48 -1.57
C PRO A 318 27.10 -21.71 -1.77
#